data_AF-A0A2S7PXC8-F1
#
_entry.id   AF-A0A2S7PXC8-F1
#
_cell.length_a   1.000
_cell.length_b   1.000
_cell.length_c   1.000
_cell.angle_alpha   90.00
_cell.angle_beta   90.00
_cell.angle_gamma   90.00
#
_symmetry.space_group_name_H-M   'P 1'
#
loop_
_entity.id
_entity.type
_entity.pdbx_description
1 polymer ?
#
loop_
_entity_poly.entity_id
_entity_poly.type
_entity_poly.pdbx_seq_one_letter_code
_entity_poly.pdbx_strand_id
1 'polypeptide(L)'
;MWAQYYCNSLQTIVHQASAPLSPHSSTTTNPRFLQSRNMIGYFFAIIPLYVLVYVPLTNIIFGSGVKRQLEEESSLELNSSFIASNDPLFCPSHSYNTYILSHEPLMVYIEGFLSRNESEHLVRVSEPLYAPSTITHGQETKVDKSVRHSEVALLERDEVVRCIEHRARAFQGWRKNIGIEMLRTQRYGVGGHYGMHFDWSGGGKRGVDRVSTFMVYVDVSPDIVGGGTEFPRIIGPKGGRWGEFLSVTENEDGRVEEGVTFKPIKGNAVFWENMGRDGRGYAETWHAGLPVEKGEKVGLNIWSWGRTVR
;
A
#
# COMPACT_ATOMS: atom_id res chain seq x y z
N MET A 1 -7.38 -15.42 37.08
CA MET A 1 -8.10 -15.12 38.33
C MET A 1 -7.34 -15.79 39.47
N TRP A 2 -6.49 -15.04 40.16
CA TRP A 2 -5.70 -15.46 41.33
C TRP A 2 -5.67 -14.27 42.28
N ALA A 3 -5.89 -14.48 43.58
CA ALA A 3 -6.12 -13.39 44.53
C ALA A 3 -5.34 -13.58 45.84
N GLN A 4 -4.75 -12.48 46.30
CA GLN A 4 -4.41 -12.12 47.69
C GLN A 4 -3.82 -13.21 48.60
N TYR A 5 -2.50 -13.08 48.86
CA TYR A 5 -1.95 -13.41 50.17
C TYR A 5 -2.17 -12.24 51.14
N TYR A 6 -2.50 -12.57 52.39
CA TYR A 6 -2.74 -11.61 53.47
C TYR A 6 -1.44 -11.06 54.04
N CYS A 7 -1.47 -9.81 54.51
CA CYS A 7 -0.48 -9.26 55.43
C CYS A 7 -1.19 -8.86 56.73
N ASN A 8 -0.95 -9.60 57.81
CA ASN A 8 -1.47 -9.30 59.14
C ASN A 8 -0.30 -8.95 60.06
N SER A 9 -0.37 -7.79 60.71
CA SER A 9 0.50 -7.42 61.84
C SER A 9 -0.30 -6.65 62.88
N LEU A 10 -0.07 -6.95 64.17
CA LEU A 10 -0.31 -6.15 65.39
C LEU A 10 -0.47 -7.08 66.61
N GLN A 11 0.30 -6.85 67.69
CA GLN A 11 -0.21 -6.54 69.04
C GLN A 11 0.89 -6.48 70.15
N THR A 12 1.05 -5.30 70.76
CA THR A 12 1.59 -5.06 72.15
C THR A 12 3.02 -5.60 72.48
N ILE A 13 3.65 -5.52 73.68
CA ILE A 13 3.32 -4.99 75.04
C ILE A 13 4.33 -3.87 75.48
N VAL A 14 3.87 -3.06 76.43
CA VAL A 14 4.47 -1.97 77.26
C VAL A 14 5.81 -2.24 78.01
N HIS A 15 6.66 -1.20 78.07
CA HIS A 15 7.34 -0.64 79.28
C HIS A 15 7.55 0.88 79.02
N GLN A 16 7.23 1.85 79.88
CA GLN A 16 7.84 2.26 81.16
C GLN A 16 9.35 2.59 81.07
N ALA A 17 9.87 3.73 81.57
CA ALA A 17 9.23 4.89 82.24
C ALA A 17 10.14 6.16 82.24
N SER A 18 9.67 7.23 82.90
CA SER A 18 10.40 8.44 83.36
C SER A 18 10.90 9.48 82.33
N ALA A 19 10.58 10.76 82.61
CA ALA A 19 11.14 11.97 81.97
C ALA A 19 12.28 12.57 82.83
N PRO A 20 12.89 13.69 82.40
CA PRO A 20 12.63 14.90 83.19
C PRO A 20 12.56 16.25 82.41
N LEU A 21 11.69 17.11 82.95
CA LEU A 21 11.79 18.59 83.09
C LEU A 21 11.76 19.54 81.86
N SER A 22 10.89 20.54 82.03
CA SER A 22 10.68 21.79 81.26
C SER A 22 11.63 22.91 81.77
N PRO A 23 11.46 24.23 81.45
CA PRO A 23 10.50 24.90 80.55
C PRO A 23 11.11 25.99 79.63
N HIS A 24 10.27 26.60 78.79
CA HIS A 24 10.12 28.07 78.78
C HIS A 24 8.76 28.53 78.22
N SER A 25 8.32 29.70 78.67
CA SER A 25 7.13 30.46 78.26
C SER A 25 7.14 30.87 76.77
N SER A 26 6.03 31.16 76.10
CA SER A 26 4.93 32.01 76.59
C SER A 26 3.54 31.76 75.96
N THR A 27 2.51 32.28 76.64
CA THR A 27 1.11 32.29 76.22
C THR A 27 0.63 33.70 75.86
N THR A 28 0.00 33.86 74.70
CA THR A 28 -0.92 34.98 74.38
C THR A 28 -2.09 34.45 73.55
N THR A 29 -3.21 35.17 73.55
CA THR A 29 -4.54 34.65 73.20
C THR A 29 -5.02 34.99 71.78
N ASN A 30 -6.01 34.19 71.35
CA ASN A 30 -6.99 34.34 70.26
C ASN A 30 -7.41 35.77 69.84
N PRO A 31 -8.10 35.97 68.67
CA PRO A 31 -8.43 35.00 67.61
C PRO A 31 -8.28 35.53 66.14
N ARG A 32 -8.06 34.62 65.17
CA ARG A 32 -8.51 34.83 63.77
C ARG A 32 -8.94 33.51 63.11
N PHE A 33 -10.22 33.19 63.24
CA PHE A 33 -10.87 32.11 62.50
C PHE A 33 -11.53 32.71 61.25
N LEU A 34 -11.06 32.40 60.03
CA LEU A 34 -11.87 32.36 58.78
C LEU A 34 -11.03 32.01 57.53
N GLN A 35 -11.67 31.28 56.61
CA GLN A 35 -11.47 31.34 55.15
C GLN A 35 -10.14 30.85 54.52
N SER A 36 -9.82 29.55 54.65
CA SER A 36 -8.86 28.86 53.77
C SER A 36 -9.23 27.40 53.38
N ARG A 37 -10.50 27.02 53.51
CA ARG A 37 -11.04 25.74 53.00
C ARG A 37 -12.11 26.01 51.93
N ASN A 38 -11.86 25.55 50.70
CA ASN A 38 -12.81 25.13 49.64
C ASN A 38 -12.26 25.25 48.20
N MET A 39 -11.14 25.93 47.95
CA MET A 39 -10.55 26.07 46.60
C MET A 39 -10.34 24.75 45.85
N ILE A 40 -9.93 23.69 46.55
CA ILE A 40 -9.63 22.38 45.96
C ILE A 40 -10.91 21.69 45.44
N GLY A 41 -12.05 21.88 46.10
CA GLY A 41 -13.31 21.21 45.73
C GLY A 41 -13.82 21.64 44.35
N TYR A 42 -13.62 22.91 43.98
CA TYR A 42 -14.06 23.43 42.68
C TYR A 42 -13.24 22.83 41.52
N PHE A 43 -11.95 22.59 41.67
CA PHE A 43 -11.14 21.91 40.64
C PHE A 43 -11.67 20.49 40.33
N PHE A 44 -12.05 19.73 41.36
CA PHE A 44 -12.65 18.41 41.20
C PHE A 44 -14.08 18.43 40.65
N ALA A 45 -14.79 19.56 40.68
CA ALA A 45 -16.11 19.72 40.08
C ALA A 45 -16.05 20.22 38.62
N ILE A 46 -15.10 21.10 38.31
CA ILE A 46 -14.95 21.70 36.97
C ILE A 46 -14.48 20.67 35.93
N ILE A 47 -13.56 19.77 36.29
CA ILE A 47 -13.03 18.77 35.33
C ILE A 47 -14.14 17.80 34.84
N PRO A 48 -14.97 17.19 35.71
CA PRO A 48 -16.12 16.40 35.26
C PRO A 48 -17.13 17.21 34.44
N LEU A 49 -17.42 18.47 34.81
CA LEU A 49 -18.35 19.31 34.06
C LEU A 49 -17.83 19.62 32.64
N TYR A 50 -16.53 19.88 32.50
CA TYR A 50 -15.89 20.09 31.21
C TYR A 50 -15.95 18.82 30.33
N VAL A 51 -15.55 17.68 30.89
CA VAL A 51 -15.47 16.40 30.14
C VAL A 51 -16.84 15.81 29.83
N LEU A 52 -17.80 15.86 30.76
CA LEU A 52 -19.10 15.19 30.65
C LEU A 52 -20.23 16.08 30.12
N VAL A 53 -20.05 17.42 30.08
CA VAL A 53 -21.06 18.36 29.58
C VAL A 53 -20.51 19.21 28.43
N TYR A 54 -19.40 19.92 28.62
CA TYR A 54 -18.90 20.86 27.60
C TYR A 54 -18.36 20.17 26.34
N VAL A 55 -17.55 19.11 26.49
CA VAL A 55 -17.04 18.32 25.36
C VAL A 55 -18.17 17.67 24.53
N PRO A 56 -19.19 16.98 25.10
CA PRO A 56 -20.29 16.47 24.31
C PRO A 56 -21.17 17.59 23.70
N LEU A 57 -21.46 18.70 24.41
CA LEU A 57 -22.22 19.81 23.82
C LEU A 57 -21.49 20.43 22.62
N THR A 58 -20.18 20.66 22.71
CA THR A 58 -19.43 21.25 21.58
C THR A 58 -19.38 20.32 20.37
N ASN A 59 -19.23 19.01 20.57
CA ASN A 59 -19.33 18.03 19.48
C ASN A 59 -20.74 17.95 18.86
N ILE A 60 -21.81 18.20 19.63
CA ILE A 60 -23.19 18.25 19.13
C ILE A 60 -23.47 19.55 18.36
N ILE A 61 -23.00 20.70 18.86
CA ILE A 61 -23.34 22.02 18.33
C ILE A 61 -22.48 22.42 17.13
N PHE A 62 -21.18 22.09 17.14
CA PHE A 62 -20.23 22.47 16.08
C PHE A 62 -19.81 21.29 15.20
N GLY A 63 -20.28 20.07 15.50
CA GLY A 63 -19.76 18.83 14.95
C GLY A 63 -18.40 18.47 15.55
N SER A 64 -18.01 17.20 15.47
CA SER A 64 -16.64 16.81 15.80
C SER A 64 -15.69 17.30 14.70
N GLY A 65 -14.70 18.12 15.06
CA GLY A 65 -13.66 18.60 14.13
C GLY A 65 -12.92 17.46 13.40
N VAL A 66 -12.90 16.29 14.05
CA VAL A 66 -12.50 14.99 13.50
C VAL A 66 -13.10 14.71 12.12
N LYS A 67 -14.37 15.05 11.86
CA LYS A 67 -14.99 14.78 10.55
C LYS A 67 -14.32 15.58 9.42
N ARG A 68 -14.10 16.88 9.64
CA ARG A 68 -13.40 17.72 8.65
C ARG A 68 -11.96 17.26 8.46
N GLN A 69 -11.27 16.92 9.55
CA GLN A 69 -9.89 16.43 9.51
C GLN A 69 -9.75 15.08 8.77
N LEU A 70 -10.74 14.19 8.90
CA LEU A 70 -10.82 12.92 8.14
C LEU A 70 -11.11 13.12 6.64
N GLU A 71 -11.89 14.15 6.29
CA GLU A 71 -12.19 14.55 4.91
C GLU A 71 -10.97 15.24 4.26
N GLU A 72 -10.27 16.09 5.01
CA GLU A 72 -9.05 16.82 4.60
C GLU A 72 -7.84 15.87 4.45
N GLU A 73 -7.79 14.77 5.21
CA GLU A 73 -6.87 13.64 4.98
C GLU A 73 -7.26 12.70 3.82
N SER A 74 -8.47 12.83 3.27
CA SER A 74 -9.02 11.84 2.32
C SER A 74 -8.42 11.94 0.92
N SER A 75 -8.09 13.16 0.46
CA SER A 75 -7.39 13.35 -0.81
C SER A 75 -5.93 12.94 -0.71
N LEU A 76 -5.54 11.91 -1.46
CA LEU A 76 -4.22 11.91 -2.08
C LEU A 76 -4.15 13.15 -2.98
N GLU A 77 -3.27 14.11 -2.66
CA GLU A 77 -2.92 15.24 -3.57
C GLU A 77 -2.06 14.77 -4.76
N LEU A 78 -2.48 13.68 -5.40
CA LEU A 78 -1.98 13.26 -6.69
C LEU A 78 -2.80 13.97 -7.76
N ASN A 79 -2.13 14.47 -8.79
CA ASN A 79 -2.76 15.26 -9.84
C ASN A 79 -3.89 14.46 -10.52
N SER A 80 -5.06 15.09 -10.69
CA SER A 80 -6.21 14.50 -11.38
C SER A 80 -5.95 14.22 -12.86
N SER A 81 -4.93 14.85 -13.47
CA SER A 81 -4.44 14.51 -14.81
C SER A 81 -3.51 13.28 -14.86
N PHE A 82 -3.42 12.51 -13.76
CA PHE A 82 -2.51 11.37 -13.62
C PHE A 82 -3.16 10.18 -12.90
N ILE A 83 -4.11 10.42 -11.97
CA ILE A 83 -4.90 9.38 -11.30
C ILE A 83 -6.30 9.29 -11.91
N ALA A 84 -6.67 8.08 -12.32
CA ALA A 84 -7.99 7.73 -12.81
C ALA A 84 -9.07 7.92 -11.74
N SER A 85 -10.05 8.79 -12.01
CA SER A 85 -11.23 9.01 -11.17
C SER A 85 -12.01 7.72 -10.92
N ASN A 86 -12.61 7.58 -9.73
CA ASN A 86 -13.35 6.37 -9.34
C ASN A 86 -14.87 6.51 -9.59
N ASP A 87 -15.24 7.11 -10.72
CA ASP A 87 -16.63 7.44 -11.02
C ASP A 87 -17.44 6.16 -11.28
N PRO A 88 -18.67 6.05 -10.76
CA PRO A 88 -19.54 4.90 -10.99
C PRO A 88 -19.68 4.55 -12.48
N LEU A 89 -19.70 3.24 -12.75
CA LEU A 89 -19.85 2.67 -14.08
C LEU A 89 -20.53 1.31 -13.96
N PHE A 90 -21.41 0.99 -14.89
CA PHE A 90 -21.90 -0.38 -15.06
C PHE A 90 -20.92 -1.15 -15.93
N CYS A 91 -20.32 -2.21 -15.40
CA CYS A 91 -19.38 -3.05 -16.11
C CYS A 91 -19.96 -4.44 -16.37
N PRO A 92 -19.69 -5.06 -17.54
CA PRO A 92 -20.05 -6.46 -17.78
C PRO A 92 -19.45 -7.39 -16.72
N SER A 93 -20.19 -8.47 -16.41
CA SER A 93 -19.67 -9.53 -15.54
C SER A 93 -18.46 -10.19 -16.20
N HIS A 94 -17.36 -10.33 -15.46
CA HIS A 94 -16.11 -10.90 -15.93
C HIS A 94 -15.47 -11.78 -14.86
N SER A 95 -14.96 -12.94 -15.27
CA SER A 95 -14.42 -13.98 -14.38
C SER A 95 -13.00 -14.36 -14.77
N TYR A 96 -12.13 -14.52 -13.76
CA TYR A 96 -10.73 -14.92 -13.90
C TYR A 96 -10.36 -15.92 -12.81
N ASN A 97 -9.37 -16.78 -13.06
CA ASN A 97 -8.81 -17.66 -12.03
C ASN A 97 -7.59 -16.99 -11.38
N THR A 98 -7.33 -17.28 -10.10
CA THR A 98 -6.21 -16.71 -9.34
C THR A 98 -5.33 -17.81 -8.74
N TYR A 99 -4.02 -17.61 -8.83
CA TYR A 99 -3.01 -18.53 -8.28
C TYR A 99 -2.01 -17.70 -7.47
N ILE A 100 -2.02 -17.86 -6.14
CA ILE A 100 -1.08 -17.16 -5.25
C ILE A 100 0.29 -17.83 -5.38
N LEU A 101 1.30 -17.06 -5.77
CA LEU A 101 2.69 -17.51 -5.89
C LEU A 101 3.47 -17.28 -4.59
N SER A 102 3.34 -16.09 -4.00
CA SER A 102 3.91 -15.74 -2.69
C SER A 102 2.91 -14.93 -1.88
N HIS A 103 3.04 -15.00 -0.55
CA HIS A 103 2.30 -14.18 0.40
C HIS A 103 3.07 -12.93 0.85
N GLU A 104 4.40 -12.91 0.72
CA GLU A 104 5.28 -11.80 1.09
C GLU A 104 6.50 -11.75 0.15
N PRO A 105 6.62 -10.74 -0.75
CA PRO A 105 5.51 -9.88 -1.20
C PRO A 105 4.32 -10.72 -1.69
N LEU A 106 3.09 -10.22 -1.49
CA LEU A 106 1.91 -10.86 -2.08
C LEU A 106 2.04 -10.81 -3.61
N MET A 107 2.11 -11.98 -4.23
CA MET A 107 2.17 -12.16 -5.68
C MET A 107 1.09 -13.13 -6.14
N VAL A 108 0.33 -12.74 -7.15
CA VAL A 108 -0.80 -13.51 -7.67
C VAL A 108 -0.76 -13.53 -9.19
N TYR A 109 -0.71 -14.72 -9.78
CA TYR A 109 -0.96 -14.91 -11.21
C TYR A 109 -2.46 -14.96 -11.47
N ILE A 110 -2.91 -14.28 -12.52
CA ILE A 110 -4.33 -14.12 -12.84
C ILE A 110 -4.57 -14.58 -14.28
N GLU A 111 -5.27 -15.71 -14.42
CA GLU A 111 -5.62 -16.31 -15.71
C GLU A 111 -6.96 -15.72 -16.19
N GLY A 112 -6.95 -15.09 -17.37
CA GLY A 112 -8.11 -14.40 -17.94
C GLY A 112 -8.44 -13.04 -17.31
N PHE A 113 -7.46 -12.27 -16.81
CA PHE A 113 -7.71 -10.92 -16.27
C PHE A 113 -8.41 -9.97 -17.26
N LEU A 114 -8.09 -10.07 -18.54
CA LEU A 114 -8.84 -9.45 -19.64
C LEU A 114 -9.65 -10.49 -20.41
N SER A 115 -10.83 -10.10 -20.87
CA SER A 115 -11.55 -10.80 -21.93
C SER A 115 -10.90 -10.55 -23.30
N ARG A 116 -11.18 -11.42 -24.28
CA ARG A 116 -10.76 -11.25 -25.68
C ARG A 116 -11.10 -9.85 -26.22
N ASN A 117 -12.33 -9.42 -26.00
CA ASN A 117 -12.86 -8.16 -26.51
C ASN A 117 -12.15 -6.95 -25.89
N GLU A 118 -11.73 -7.05 -24.62
CA GLU A 118 -10.93 -6.02 -23.95
C GLU A 118 -9.50 -5.97 -24.52
N SER A 119 -8.83 -7.10 -24.71
CA SER A 119 -7.53 -7.16 -25.40
C SER A 119 -7.60 -6.55 -26.80
N GLU A 120 -8.56 -6.98 -27.63
CA GLU A 120 -8.76 -6.50 -29.00
C GLU A 120 -9.21 -5.03 -29.05
N HIS A 121 -9.88 -4.54 -28.00
CA HIS A 121 -10.16 -3.12 -27.81
C HIS A 121 -8.88 -2.33 -27.49
N LEU A 122 -8.12 -2.75 -26.48
CA LEU A 122 -6.93 -2.03 -25.99
C LEU A 122 -5.88 -1.85 -27.07
N VAL A 123 -5.60 -2.89 -27.88
CA VAL A 123 -4.69 -2.79 -29.03
C VAL A 123 -5.17 -1.70 -29.99
N ARG A 124 -6.45 -1.73 -30.39
CA ARG A 124 -7.03 -0.79 -31.35
C ARG A 124 -6.99 0.67 -30.89
N VAL A 125 -7.25 0.95 -29.61
CA VAL A 125 -7.18 2.33 -29.09
C VAL A 125 -5.75 2.79 -28.81
N SER A 126 -4.82 1.86 -28.56
CA SER A 126 -3.39 2.19 -28.40
C SER A 126 -2.69 2.48 -29.73
N GLU A 127 -3.09 1.82 -30.82
CA GLU A 127 -2.41 1.83 -32.12
C GLU A 127 -2.03 3.25 -32.62
N PRO A 128 -2.93 4.26 -32.65
CA PRO A 128 -2.58 5.61 -33.11
C PRO A 128 -1.85 6.47 -32.05
N LEU A 129 -1.63 5.95 -30.84
CA LEU A 129 -1.11 6.70 -29.69
C LEU A 129 0.32 6.28 -29.28
N TYR A 130 0.92 5.29 -29.95
CA TYR A 130 2.26 4.81 -29.62
C TYR A 130 3.36 5.81 -29.97
N ALA A 131 4.22 6.09 -28.99
CA ALA A 131 5.47 6.84 -29.16
C ALA A 131 6.64 6.10 -28.49
N PRO A 132 7.91 6.33 -28.92
CA PRO A 132 9.08 5.75 -28.29
C PRO A 132 9.12 6.04 -26.78
N SER A 133 9.29 4.99 -25.97
CA SER A 133 9.34 5.13 -24.51
C SER A 133 10.59 5.86 -24.05
N THR A 134 10.41 6.76 -23.09
CA THR A 134 11.50 7.45 -22.40
C THR A 134 11.85 6.77 -21.08
N ILE A 135 13.05 7.08 -20.58
CA ILE A 135 13.48 6.88 -19.20
C ILE A 135 13.74 8.25 -18.56
N THR A 136 13.48 8.36 -17.27
CA THR A 136 13.76 9.58 -16.48
C THR A 136 14.90 9.30 -15.50
N HIS A 137 15.91 10.18 -15.47
CA HIS A 137 17.03 10.10 -14.54
C HIS A 137 17.28 11.48 -13.93
N GLY A 138 17.03 11.62 -12.62
CA GLY A 138 17.05 12.92 -11.96
C GLY A 138 15.95 13.85 -12.50
N GLN A 139 16.36 14.88 -13.24
CA GLN A 139 15.45 15.82 -13.91
C GLN A 139 15.38 15.61 -15.43
N GLU A 140 16.28 14.84 -16.03
CA GLU A 140 16.33 14.63 -17.47
C GLU A 140 15.46 13.43 -17.89
N THR A 141 14.81 13.55 -19.04
CA THR A 141 14.02 12.49 -19.66
C THR A 141 14.53 12.25 -21.07
N LYS A 142 15.07 11.06 -21.33
CA LYS A 142 15.68 10.68 -22.62
C LYS A 142 15.14 9.35 -23.14
N VAL A 143 15.24 9.12 -24.44
CA VAL A 143 15.07 7.77 -25.01
C VAL A 143 16.42 7.05 -24.91
N ASP A 144 16.45 5.89 -24.27
CA ASP A 144 17.67 5.08 -24.13
C ASP A 144 17.39 3.60 -24.36
N LYS A 145 17.67 3.15 -25.59
CA LYS A 145 17.42 1.77 -26.04
C LYS A 145 18.31 0.72 -25.36
N SER A 146 19.30 1.10 -24.53
CA SER A 146 20.10 0.16 -23.74
C SER A 146 19.45 -0.19 -22.39
N VAL A 147 18.50 0.62 -21.93
CA VAL A 147 17.74 0.42 -20.68
C VAL A 147 16.29 0.05 -20.99
N ARG A 148 15.69 0.70 -22.00
CA ARG A 148 14.30 0.48 -22.38
C ARG A 148 14.12 0.65 -23.89
N HIS A 149 13.79 -0.45 -24.56
CA HIS A 149 13.40 -0.47 -25.95
C HIS A 149 11.94 -0.90 -26.06
N SER A 150 11.03 0.09 -26.03
CA SER A 150 9.59 -0.12 -26.15
C SER A 150 8.91 1.13 -26.71
N GLU A 151 7.68 0.97 -27.20
CA GLU A 151 6.77 2.08 -27.44
C GLU A 151 5.73 2.14 -26.32
N VAL A 152 5.16 3.31 -26.05
CA VAL A 152 4.14 3.52 -25.02
C VAL A 152 2.98 4.33 -25.60
N ALA A 153 1.76 3.91 -25.28
CA ALA A 153 0.54 4.68 -25.51
C ALA A 153 -0.14 4.97 -24.16
N LEU A 154 -0.53 6.22 -23.93
CA LEU A 154 -1.38 6.63 -22.80
C LEU A 154 -2.84 6.53 -23.24
N LEU A 155 -3.68 5.82 -22.49
CA LEU A 155 -5.05 5.54 -22.90
C LEU A 155 -6.01 6.67 -22.55
N GLU A 156 -6.93 6.96 -23.47
CA GLU A 156 -8.14 7.71 -23.16
C GLU A 156 -9.09 6.85 -22.30
N ARG A 157 -9.89 7.48 -21.44
CA ARG A 157 -10.66 6.77 -20.40
C ARG A 157 -12.12 6.52 -20.81
N ASP A 158 -12.28 5.70 -21.84
CA ASP A 158 -13.60 5.17 -22.21
C ASP A 158 -14.13 4.12 -21.21
N GLU A 159 -15.30 3.56 -21.50
CA GLU A 159 -15.98 2.59 -20.61
C GLU A 159 -15.19 1.28 -20.44
N VAL A 160 -14.46 0.82 -21.46
CA VAL A 160 -13.68 -0.42 -21.40
C VAL A 160 -12.45 -0.21 -20.53
N VAL A 161 -11.71 0.88 -20.77
CA VAL A 161 -10.55 1.28 -19.96
C VAL A 161 -10.97 1.47 -18.49
N ARG A 162 -12.08 2.18 -18.24
CA ARG A 162 -12.62 2.37 -16.88
C ARG A 162 -13.10 1.09 -16.21
N CYS A 163 -13.63 0.11 -16.96
CA CYS A 163 -14.00 -1.18 -16.37
C CYS A 163 -12.78 -2.03 -15.97
N ILE A 164 -11.67 -1.90 -16.68
CA ILE A 164 -10.38 -2.53 -16.31
C ILE A 164 -9.80 -1.85 -15.06
N GLU A 165 -9.86 -0.52 -14.96
CA GLU A 165 -9.49 0.23 -13.74
C GLU A 165 -10.33 -0.21 -12.52
N HIS A 166 -11.66 -0.34 -12.69
CA HIS A 166 -12.56 -0.83 -11.64
C HIS A 166 -12.27 -2.29 -11.23
N ARG A 167 -11.95 -3.17 -12.19
CA ARG A 167 -11.52 -4.55 -11.92
C ARG A 167 -10.22 -4.60 -11.12
N ALA A 168 -9.22 -3.81 -11.50
CA ALA A 168 -7.95 -3.69 -10.79
C ALA A 168 -8.09 -3.11 -9.37
N ARG A 169 -9.03 -2.17 -9.16
CA ARG A 169 -9.40 -1.68 -7.82
C ARG A 169 -10.06 -2.76 -6.98
N ALA A 170 -11.06 -3.45 -7.53
CA ALA A 170 -11.82 -4.47 -6.80
C ALA A 170 -10.95 -5.67 -6.37
N PHE A 171 -10.03 -6.12 -7.24
CA PHE A 171 -9.11 -7.23 -6.96
C PHE A 171 -8.27 -7.02 -5.69
N GLN A 172 -7.82 -5.79 -5.44
CA GLN A 172 -6.91 -5.45 -4.32
C GLN A 172 -7.61 -5.41 -2.95
N GLY A 173 -8.93 -5.57 -2.92
CA GLY A 173 -9.74 -5.40 -1.72
C GLY A 173 -9.82 -3.94 -1.25
N TRP A 174 -10.42 -3.73 -0.08
CA TRP A 174 -10.59 -2.38 0.47
C TRP A 174 -9.27 -1.80 0.98
N ARG A 175 -8.88 -0.65 0.43
CA ARG A 175 -7.78 0.20 0.91
C ARG A 175 -8.24 1.65 0.94
N LYS A 176 -8.10 2.34 2.08
CA LYS A 176 -8.35 3.79 2.17
C LYS A 176 -7.37 4.53 1.24
N ASN A 177 -7.88 5.49 0.48
CA ASN A 177 -7.12 6.37 -0.42
C ASN A 177 -6.21 5.60 -1.41
N ILE A 178 -6.78 4.88 -2.37
CA ILE A 178 -6.05 4.21 -3.46
C ILE A 178 -6.43 4.76 -4.84
N GLY A 179 -5.43 5.23 -5.59
CA GLY A 179 -5.58 5.79 -6.94
C GLY A 179 -4.94 4.91 -7.99
N ILE A 180 -5.66 4.53 -9.04
CA ILE A 180 -5.07 3.89 -10.21
C ILE A 180 -4.42 4.98 -11.08
N GLU A 181 -3.15 4.81 -11.48
CA GLU A 181 -2.53 5.68 -12.49
C GLU A 181 -3.22 5.50 -13.84
N MET A 182 -3.39 6.57 -14.63
CA MET A 182 -3.98 6.47 -15.97
C MET A 182 -3.29 5.37 -16.79
N LEU A 183 -4.10 4.46 -17.31
CA LEU A 183 -3.61 3.23 -17.94
C LEU A 183 -2.74 3.52 -19.16
N ARG A 184 -1.69 2.70 -19.35
CA ARG A 184 -0.78 2.80 -20.49
C ARG A 184 -0.45 1.43 -21.01
N THR A 185 -0.50 1.23 -22.33
CA THR A 185 0.05 0.02 -22.97
C THR A 185 1.51 0.23 -23.38
N GLN A 186 2.27 -0.87 -23.46
CA GLN A 186 3.67 -0.86 -23.86
C GLN A 186 3.91 -1.93 -24.94
N ARG A 187 4.33 -1.53 -26.14
CA ARG A 187 4.65 -2.45 -27.24
C ARG A 187 6.13 -2.80 -27.22
N TYR A 188 6.45 -4.08 -27.41
CA TYR A 188 7.81 -4.60 -27.55
C TYR A 188 7.86 -5.58 -28.73
N GLY A 189 8.35 -5.13 -29.88
CA GLY A 189 8.79 -6.01 -30.96
C GLY A 189 10.18 -6.62 -30.68
N VAL A 190 10.78 -7.28 -31.66
CA VAL A 190 12.09 -7.95 -31.53
C VAL A 190 13.20 -7.02 -31.02
N GLY A 191 13.98 -7.49 -30.05
CA GLY A 191 14.97 -6.71 -29.28
C GLY A 191 14.35 -5.73 -28.28
N GLY A 192 13.03 -5.67 -28.17
CA GLY A 192 12.30 -4.82 -27.23
C GLY A 192 12.35 -5.40 -25.82
N HIS A 193 12.72 -4.56 -24.85
CA HIS A 193 12.95 -4.93 -23.45
C HIS A 193 12.75 -3.73 -22.51
N TYR A 194 12.69 -3.99 -21.21
CA TYR A 194 12.90 -2.99 -20.15
C TYR A 194 13.76 -3.63 -19.07
N GLY A 195 14.97 -3.11 -18.86
CA GLY A 195 15.93 -3.64 -17.90
C GLY A 195 15.46 -3.58 -16.44
N MET A 196 16.25 -4.19 -15.55
CA MET A 196 15.90 -4.37 -14.14
C MET A 196 15.61 -3.04 -13.42
N HIS A 197 14.46 -2.96 -12.77
CA HIS A 197 13.99 -1.79 -12.03
C HIS A 197 13.07 -2.16 -10.85
N PHE A 198 12.74 -1.16 -10.04
CA PHE A 198 11.58 -1.18 -9.15
C PHE A 198 10.50 -0.27 -9.72
N ASP A 199 9.23 -0.59 -9.47
CA ASP A 199 8.12 0.34 -9.73
C ASP A 199 7.97 1.43 -8.67
N TRP A 200 8.51 1.19 -7.49
CA TRP A 200 8.39 2.05 -6.32
C TRP A 200 9.62 2.95 -6.14
N SER A 201 9.40 4.16 -5.61
CA SER A 201 10.44 5.20 -5.46
C SER A 201 11.17 5.20 -4.11
N GLY A 202 10.66 4.45 -3.12
CA GLY A 202 11.23 4.26 -1.79
C GLY A 202 10.45 4.94 -0.67
N GLY A 203 9.18 5.27 -0.93
CA GLY A 203 8.45 6.26 -0.14
C GLY A 203 8.86 7.66 -0.60
N GLY A 204 8.18 8.18 -1.63
CA GLY A 204 8.39 9.54 -2.09
C GLY A 204 8.21 10.57 -0.96
N LYS A 205 8.75 11.79 -1.14
CA LYS A 205 8.91 12.86 -0.12
C LYS A 205 7.62 13.35 0.60
N ARG A 206 6.47 12.68 0.39
CA ARG A 206 5.15 12.93 0.99
C ARG A 206 4.48 11.67 1.57
N GLY A 207 5.20 10.56 1.72
CA GLY A 207 4.65 9.30 2.25
C GLY A 207 3.67 8.59 1.30
N VAL A 208 3.87 8.77 -0.01
CA VAL A 208 3.00 8.26 -1.09
C VAL A 208 3.88 7.66 -2.18
N ASP A 209 3.49 6.50 -2.70
CA ASP A 209 4.22 5.74 -3.72
C ASP A 209 3.27 4.77 -4.46
N ARG A 210 3.79 4.05 -5.46
CA ARG A 210 3.09 2.93 -6.11
C ARG A 210 3.11 1.73 -5.16
N VAL A 211 2.00 1.48 -4.49
CA VAL A 211 1.85 0.40 -3.48
C VAL A 211 1.66 -0.99 -4.10
N SER A 212 1.22 -1.07 -5.36
CA SER A 212 1.06 -2.34 -6.10
C SER A 212 1.11 -2.10 -7.62
N THR A 213 1.33 -3.20 -8.36
CA THR A 213 1.31 -3.22 -9.83
C THR A 213 0.55 -4.45 -10.34
N PHE A 214 -0.16 -4.30 -11.46
CA PHE A 214 -0.44 -5.41 -12.38
C PHE A 214 0.38 -5.22 -13.66
N MET A 215 1.07 -6.26 -14.11
CA MET A 215 1.56 -6.38 -15.49
C MET A 215 0.61 -7.33 -16.23
N VAL A 216 -0.13 -6.79 -17.20
CA VAL A 216 -1.15 -7.50 -17.98
C VAL A 216 -0.65 -7.69 -19.40
N TYR A 217 -0.72 -8.92 -19.94
CA TYR A 217 -0.35 -9.20 -21.32
C TYR A 217 -1.55 -8.97 -22.24
N VAL A 218 -1.68 -7.76 -22.77
CA VAL A 218 -2.82 -7.34 -23.62
C VAL A 218 -2.87 -8.15 -24.91
N ASP A 219 -1.74 -8.26 -25.60
CA ASP A 219 -1.59 -9.05 -26.82
C ASP A 219 -0.20 -9.67 -26.90
N VAL A 220 -0.08 -10.82 -27.56
CA VAL A 220 1.16 -11.59 -27.71
C VAL A 220 1.09 -12.38 -29.02
N SER A 221 2.15 -12.32 -29.84
CA SER A 221 2.22 -13.11 -31.07
C SER A 221 2.16 -14.62 -30.79
N PRO A 222 1.47 -15.43 -31.62
CA PRO A 222 1.38 -16.89 -31.43
C PRO A 222 2.72 -17.63 -31.45
N ASP A 223 3.76 -16.99 -31.98
CA ASP A 223 5.11 -17.52 -32.20
C ASP A 223 6.18 -16.79 -31.37
N ILE A 224 5.76 -16.14 -30.27
CA ILE A 224 6.59 -15.39 -29.33
C ILE A 224 7.77 -16.23 -28.79
N VAL A 225 8.95 -15.63 -28.71
CA VAL A 225 10.11 -16.17 -27.98
C VAL A 225 10.73 -15.04 -27.15
N GLY A 226 11.21 -15.37 -25.94
CA GLY A 226 11.60 -14.39 -24.93
C GLY A 226 10.37 -13.63 -24.39
N GLY A 227 10.54 -12.35 -24.07
CA GLY A 227 9.44 -11.46 -23.75
C GLY A 227 8.77 -11.66 -22.38
N GLY A 228 9.32 -12.51 -21.50
CA GLY A 228 8.78 -12.71 -20.15
C GLY A 228 8.90 -11.48 -19.24
N THR A 229 8.32 -11.59 -18.04
CA THR A 229 8.52 -10.65 -16.93
C THR A 229 9.27 -11.39 -15.81
N GLU A 230 10.52 -11.03 -15.58
CA GLU A 230 11.45 -11.70 -14.68
C GLU A 230 11.54 -11.01 -13.33
N PHE A 231 11.46 -11.79 -12.25
CA PHE A 231 11.69 -11.38 -10.86
C PHE A 231 12.77 -12.29 -10.25
N PRO A 232 14.08 -11.95 -10.33
CA PRO A 232 15.19 -12.84 -9.96
C PRO A 232 15.32 -13.09 -8.45
N ARG A 233 14.50 -12.44 -7.61
CA ARG A 233 14.51 -12.55 -6.14
C ARG A 233 13.26 -13.23 -5.57
N ILE A 234 12.41 -13.78 -6.43
CA ILE A 234 11.22 -14.53 -6.05
C ILE A 234 11.51 -16.02 -6.24
N ILE A 235 11.31 -16.80 -5.18
CA ILE A 235 11.49 -18.26 -5.21
C ILE A 235 10.29 -18.89 -5.92
N GLY A 236 10.56 -19.72 -6.93
CA GLY A 236 9.55 -20.42 -7.71
C GLY A 236 9.16 -21.78 -7.12
N PRO A 237 7.94 -22.28 -7.39
CA PRO A 237 7.52 -23.64 -7.04
C PRO A 237 7.95 -24.66 -8.12
N LYS A 238 8.57 -25.77 -7.70
CA LYS A 238 8.94 -26.87 -8.61
C LYS A 238 7.71 -27.58 -9.21
N GLY A 239 7.44 -27.31 -10.48
CA GLY A 239 6.53 -28.09 -11.32
C GLY A 239 5.03 -27.88 -11.05
N GLY A 240 4.23 -28.90 -11.40
CA GLY A 240 2.78 -28.77 -11.46
C GLY A 240 2.32 -27.75 -12.52
N ARG A 241 1.13 -27.18 -12.34
CA ARG A 241 0.56 -26.18 -13.29
C ARG A 241 1.38 -24.91 -13.43
N TRP A 242 2.30 -24.60 -12.50
CA TRP A 242 3.15 -23.41 -12.59
C TRP A 242 4.03 -23.39 -13.84
N GLY A 243 4.42 -24.57 -14.35
CA GLY A 243 5.12 -24.69 -15.63
C GLY A 243 4.30 -24.24 -16.86
N GLU A 244 2.99 -24.07 -16.74
CA GLU A 244 2.15 -23.46 -17.78
C GLU A 244 2.37 -21.93 -17.84
N PHE A 245 2.55 -21.30 -16.67
CA PHE A 245 2.48 -19.84 -16.49
C PHE A 245 3.84 -19.14 -16.35
N LEU A 246 4.85 -19.85 -15.81
CA LEU A 246 6.18 -19.31 -15.55
C LEU A 246 7.28 -20.34 -15.85
N SER A 247 8.52 -19.88 -15.84
CA SER A 247 9.73 -20.68 -15.66
C SER A 247 10.45 -20.25 -14.38
N VAL A 248 11.18 -21.17 -13.77
CA VAL A 248 12.02 -20.91 -12.58
C VAL A 248 13.48 -20.98 -13.01
N THR A 249 14.33 -20.14 -12.42
CA THR A 249 15.77 -20.15 -12.65
C THR A 249 16.47 -20.91 -11.52
N GLU A 250 17.30 -21.90 -11.85
CA GLU A 250 18.15 -22.61 -10.88
C GLU A 250 19.54 -21.96 -10.84
N ASN A 251 20.06 -21.70 -9.64
CA ASN A 251 21.45 -21.24 -9.46
C ASN A 251 22.45 -22.35 -9.79
N GLU A 252 23.70 -21.99 -10.12
CA GLU A 252 24.76 -22.92 -10.56
C GLU A 252 25.08 -24.05 -9.56
N ASP A 253 24.71 -23.92 -8.27
CA ASP A 253 24.90 -24.94 -7.24
C ASP A 253 23.74 -25.95 -7.11
N GLY A 254 22.61 -25.69 -7.79
CA GLY A 254 21.39 -26.49 -7.79
C GLY A 254 20.62 -26.54 -6.46
N ARG A 255 20.94 -25.66 -5.50
CA ARG A 255 20.41 -25.74 -4.11
C ARG A 255 19.39 -24.66 -3.76
N VAL A 256 19.46 -23.51 -4.43
CA VAL A 256 18.48 -22.42 -4.29
C VAL A 256 17.94 -22.04 -5.66
N GLU A 257 16.61 -22.03 -5.78
CA GLU A 257 15.91 -21.46 -6.93
C GLU A 257 15.70 -19.97 -6.69
N GLU A 258 16.53 -19.15 -7.33
CA GLU A 258 16.41 -17.70 -7.28
C GLU A 258 15.93 -17.18 -8.64
N GLY A 259 14.61 -16.96 -8.73
CA GLY A 259 14.00 -16.24 -9.84
C GLY A 259 12.82 -16.95 -10.47
N VAL A 260 11.79 -16.18 -10.80
CA VAL A 260 10.69 -16.60 -11.69
C VAL A 260 10.61 -15.68 -12.89
N THR A 261 10.34 -16.24 -14.06
CA THR A 261 9.97 -15.50 -15.27
C THR A 261 8.55 -15.88 -15.67
N PHE A 262 7.62 -14.93 -15.54
CA PHE A 262 6.26 -15.10 -16.03
C PHE A 262 6.23 -15.06 -17.55
N LYS A 263 5.54 -16.02 -18.16
CA LYS A 263 5.40 -16.14 -19.61
C LYS A 263 4.38 -15.11 -20.12
N PRO A 264 4.63 -14.45 -21.27
CA PRO A 264 3.67 -13.54 -21.87
C PRO A 264 2.50 -14.35 -22.46
N ILE A 265 1.36 -14.40 -21.76
CA ILE A 265 0.17 -15.16 -22.16
C ILE A 265 -1.00 -14.19 -22.29
N LYS A 266 -1.51 -14.02 -23.52
CA LYS A 266 -2.56 -13.04 -23.86
C LYS A 266 -3.78 -13.15 -22.94
N GLY A 267 -4.19 -12.01 -22.38
CA GLY A 267 -5.32 -11.88 -21.46
C GLY A 267 -4.99 -12.16 -19.99
N ASN A 268 -3.84 -12.78 -19.69
CA ASN A 268 -3.41 -13.05 -18.32
C ASN A 268 -2.62 -11.88 -17.74
N ALA A 269 -2.51 -11.85 -16.41
CA ALA A 269 -1.75 -10.84 -15.67
C ALA A 269 -0.94 -11.47 -14.52
N VAL A 270 0.09 -10.76 -14.07
CA VAL A 270 0.68 -10.93 -12.75
C VAL A 270 0.45 -9.67 -11.93
N PHE A 271 -0.04 -9.86 -10.71
CA PHE A 271 -0.21 -8.82 -9.69
C PHE A 271 0.84 -8.98 -8.60
N TRP A 272 1.37 -7.86 -8.09
CA TRP A 272 2.18 -7.86 -6.88
C TRP A 272 2.01 -6.60 -6.02
N GLU A 273 2.18 -6.76 -4.71
CA GLU A 273 2.38 -5.66 -3.76
C GLU A 273 3.83 -5.17 -3.84
N ASN A 274 4.02 -3.86 -4.06
CA ASN A 274 5.33 -3.21 -4.03
C ASN A 274 5.79 -2.84 -2.61
N MET A 275 4.85 -2.65 -1.68
CA MET A 275 5.11 -2.09 -0.35
C MET A 275 4.66 -3.03 0.77
N GLY A 276 5.53 -3.20 1.77
CA GLY A 276 5.23 -3.88 3.03
C GLY A 276 4.28 -3.08 3.93
N ARG A 277 3.76 -3.75 4.96
CA ARG A 277 2.82 -3.13 5.93
C ARG A 277 3.43 -2.03 6.80
N ASP A 278 4.76 -1.94 6.81
CA ASP A 278 5.57 -0.91 7.47
C ASP A 278 5.99 0.23 6.51
N GLY A 279 5.57 0.18 5.25
CA GLY A 279 5.86 1.19 4.23
C GLY A 279 7.24 1.07 3.56
N ARG A 280 8.01 0.00 3.84
CA ARG A 280 9.23 -0.32 3.07
C ARG A 280 8.84 -0.95 1.74
N GLY A 281 9.58 -0.63 0.67
CA GLY A 281 9.49 -1.35 -0.59
C GLY A 281 10.04 -2.77 -0.46
N TYR A 282 9.38 -3.76 -1.06
CA TYR A 282 9.88 -5.13 -1.15
C TYR A 282 11.05 -5.20 -2.12
N ALA A 283 12.22 -5.58 -1.62
CA ALA A 283 13.43 -5.72 -2.44
C ALA A 283 13.33 -6.88 -3.45
N GLU A 284 12.38 -7.78 -3.21
CA GLU A 284 12.02 -8.96 -3.99
C GLU A 284 11.27 -8.58 -5.29
N THR A 285 10.62 -7.41 -5.34
CA THR A 285 9.91 -6.91 -6.54
C THR A 285 10.81 -6.18 -7.54
N TRP A 286 12.13 -6.39 -7.42
CA TRP A 286 13.11 -6.05 -8.44
C TRP A 286 12.86 -6.89 -9.68
N HIS A 287 12.60 -6.28 -10.84
CA HIS A 287 12.09 -7.00 -12.00
C HIS A 287 12.44 -6.37 -13.35
N ALA A 288 12.36 -7.17 -14.42
CA ALA A 288 12.62 -6.74 -15.80
C ALA A 288 11.55 -7.29 -16.77
N GLY A 289 11.32 -6.55 -17.85
CA GLY A 289 10.68 -7.07 -19.05
C GLY A 289 11.75 -7.61 -20.00
N LEU A 290 11.92 -8.94 -20.05
CA LEU A 290 12.95 -9.59 -20.85
C LEU A 290 12.83 -9.25 -22.36
N PRO A 291 13.95 -9.29 -23.11
CA PRO A 291 13.96 -9.10 -24.56
C PRO A 291 13.00 -10.04 -25.27
N VAL A 292 12.24 -9.50 -26.22
CA VAL A 292 11.52 -10.31 -27.21
C VAL A 292 12.52 -10.74 -28.28
N GLU A 293 12.70 -12.04 -28.46
CA GLU A 293 13.61 -12.63 -29.46
C GLU A 293 12.89 -12.86 -30.80
N LYS A 294 11.58 -13.12 -30.74
CA LYS A 294 10.72 -13.39 -31.90
C LYS A 294 9.29 -12.96 -31.60
N GLY A 295 8.58 -12.42 -32.59
CA GLY A 295 7.22 -11.89 -32.44
C GLY A 295 7.18 -10.52 -31.76
N GLU A 296 6.04 -10.21 -31.14
CA GLU A 296 5.74 -8.98 -30.40
C GLU A 296 4.89 -9.28 -29.16
N LYS A 297 5.07 -8.49 -28.09
CA LYS A 297 4.14 -8.42 -26.96
C LYS A 297 3.64 -6.98 -26.75
N VAL A 298 2.39 -6.85 -26.33
CA VAL A 298 1.80 -5.63 -25.79
C VAL A 298 1.50 -5.86 -24.31
N GLY A 299 2.20 -5.15 -23.43
CA GLY A 299 1.91 -5.08 -22.01
C GLY A 299 0.92 -3.95 -21.67
N LEU A 300 0.33 -4.03 -20.48
CA LEU A 300 -0.40 -2.95 -19.81
C LEU A 300 0.01 -2.96 -18.34
N ASN A 301 0.66 -1.87 -17.92
CA ASN A 301 0.96 -1.63 -16.51
C ASN A 301 -0.23 -0.93 -15.85
N ILE A 302 -0.75 -1.51 -14.78
CA ILE A 302 -1.75 -0.90 -13.90
C ILE A 302 -1.09 -0.63 -12.55
N TRP A 303 -0.63 0.61 -12.36
CA TRP A 303 0.00 1.04 -11.12
C TRP A 303 -1.02 1.61 -10.14
N SER A 304 -1.01 1.14 -8.90
CA SER A 304 -1.86 1.68 -7.84
C SER A 304 -1.04 2.52 -6.87
N TRP A 305 -1.38 3.80 -6.77
CA TRP A 305 -0.79 4.75 -5.83
C TRP A 305 -1.55 4.77 -4.50
N GLY A 306 -0.82 4.83 -3.39
CA GLY A 306 -1.36 4.87 -2.03
C GLY A 306 -0.39 5.51 -1.05
N ARG A 307 -0.85 5.75 0.20
CA ARG A 307 0.06 6.09 1.30
C ARG A 307 0.92 4.87 1.65
N THR A 308 2.21 5.07 1.88
CA THR A 308 3.14 3.98 2.24
C THR A 308 3.06 3.61 3.71
N VAL A 309 2.95 4.61 4.59
CA VAL A 309 2.68 4.42 6.02
C VAL A 309 1.18 4.51 6.28
N ARG A 310 0.66 3.65 7.17
CA ARG A 310 -0.75 3.58 7.59
C ARG A 310 -1.00 4.32 8.89
#